data_AF-A0A1F9DCZ5-F1
#
_entry.id   AF-A0A1F9DCZ5-F1
#
_cell.length_a   1.000
_cell.length_b   1.000
_cell.length_c   1.000
_cell.angle_alpha   90.00
_cell.angle_beta   90.00
_cell.angle_gamma   90.00
#
_symmetry.space_group_name_H-M   'P 1'
#
loop_
_entity.id
_entity.type
_entity.pdbx_description
1 polymer ?
#
loop_
_entity_poly.entity_id
_entity_poly.type
_entity_poly.pdbx_seq_one_letter_code
_entity_poly.pdbx_strand_id
1 'polypeptide(L)' 'MIVSIDLILLFFVVVIAMAAITLRDLLSAVILLGAYSFLMALIWVELQSVDVGFTEAAV' A
#
# COMPACT_ATOMS: atom_id res chain seq x y z
N MET A 1 6.94 11.56 -9.13
CA MET A 1 7.32 10.70 -10.26
C MET A 1 8.84 10.49 -10.33
N ILE A 2 9.34 9.60 -9.48
CA ILE A 2 10.72 9.08 -9.52
C ILE A 2 10.60 7.59 -9.80
N VAL A 3 10.91 7.16 -11.03
CA VAL A 3 10.67 5.78 -11.51
C VAL A 3 11.20 4.71 -10.55
N SER A 4 12.36 4.92 -9.93
CA SER A 4 12.90 3.99 -8.93
C SER A 4 12.00 3.85 -7.71
N ILE A 5 11.41 4.95 -7.22
CA ILE A 5 10.46 4.94 -6.10
C ILE A 5 9.17 4.25 -6.52
N ASP A 6 8.66 4.53 -7.73
CA ASP A 6 7.44 3.91 -8.26
C ASP A 6 7.56 2.39 -8.26
N LEU A 7 8.67 1.88 -8.81
CA LEU A 7 8.93 0.44 -8.88
C LEU A 7 9.11 -0.19 -7.50
N ILE A 8 9.77 0.49 -6.56
CA ILE A 8 9.95 0.01 -5.19
C ILE A 8 8.59 -0.09 -4.49
N LEU A 9 7.77 0.96 -4.56
CA LEU A 9 6.45 0.98 -3.92
C LEU A 9 5.52 -0.09 -4.50
N LEU A 10 5.44 -0.19 -5.83
CA LEU A 10 4.62 -1.20 -6.51
C LEU A 10 5.09 -2.63 -6.17
N PHE A 11 6.40 -2.86 -6.07
CA PHE A 11 6.94 -4.16 -5.66
C PHE A 11 6.47 -4.53 -4.24
N PHE A 12 6.59 -3.61 -3.28
CA PHE A 12 6.13 -3.85 -1.91
C PHE A 12 4.63 -4.11 -1.82
N VAL A 13 3.81 -3.36 -2.57
CA VAL A 13 2.35 -3.56 -2.64
C VAL A 13 2.02 -4.98 -3.08
N VAL A 14 2.66 -5.48 -4.13
CA VAL A 14 2.44 -6.87 -4.61
C VAL A 14 2.86 -7.89 -3.56
N VAL A 15 4.02 -7.70 -2.93
CA VAL A 15 4.51 -8.61 -1.88
C VAL A 15 3.56 -8.65 -0.68
N ILE A 16 3.07 -7.50 -0.21
CA ILE A 16 2.13 -7.43 0.92
C ILE A 16 0.78 -8.05 0.54
N ALA A 17 0.27 -7.81 -0.68
CA ALA A 17 -0.98 -8.44 -1.13
C ALA A 17 -0.88 -9.97 -1.15
N MET A 18 0.22 -10.50 -1.69
CA MET A 18 0.49 -11.93 -1.70
C MET A 18 0.63 -12.49 -0.28
N ALA A 19 1.29 -11.79 0.62
CA ALA A 19 1.38 -12.20 2.01
C ALA A 19 0.00 -12.19 2.69
N ALA A 20 -0.79 -11.13 2.53
CA ALA A 20 -2.11 -10.97 3.15
C ALA A 20 -3.10 -12.09 2.75
N ILE A 21 -3.12 -12.51 1.48
CA ILE A 21 -4.02 -13.59 1.02
C ILE A 21 -3.58 -14.99 1.47
N THR A 22 -2.31 -15.18 1.81
CA THR A 22 -1.78 -16.49 2.24
C THR A 22 -1.92 -16.73 3.76
N LEU A 23 -2.14 -15.67 4.54
CA LEU A 23 -2.26 -15.77 5.98
C LEU A 23 -3.59 -16.43 6.39
N ARG A 24 -3.50 -17.31 7.39
CA ARG A 24 -4.66 -17.95 8.03
C ARG A 24 -5.14 -17.20 9.28
N ASP A 25 -4.24 -16.46 9.90
CA ASP A 25 -4.54 -15.63 11.06
C ASP A 25 -5.14 -14.29 10.63
N LEU A 26 -6.35 -14.01 11.09
CA LEU A 26 -7.10 -12.83 10.66
C LEU A 26 -6.47 -11.53 11.18
N LEU A 27 -5.89 -11.55 12.39
CA LEU A 27 -5.22 -10.37 12.95
C LEU A 27 -4.02 -9.97 12.09
N SER A 28 -3.16 -10.95 11.77
CA SER A 28 -2.00 -10.74 10.90
C SER A 28 -2.41 -10.26 9.50
N ALA A 29 -3.49 -10.82 8.94
CA ALA A 29 -4.01 -10.39 7.64
C ALA A 29 -4.50 -8.93 7.66
N VAL A 30 -5.21 -8.52 8.72
CA VAL A 30 -5.67 -7.12 8.89
C VAL A 30 -4.49 -6.16 9.06
N ILE A 31 -3.46 -6.54 9.80
CA ILE A 31 -2.24 -5.72 9.94
C ILE A 31 -1.57 -5.52 8.58
N LEU A 32 -1.43 -6.58 7.77
CA LEU A 32 -0.87 -6.47 6.43
C LEU A 32 -1.75 -5.65 5.48
N LEU A 33 -3.07 -5.76 5.57
CA LEU A 33 -3.99 -4.92 4.80
C LEU A 33 -3.89 -3.44 5.20
N GLY A 34 -3.66 -3.12 6.47
CA GLY A 34 -3.36 -1.76 6.90
C GLY A 34 -2.03 -1.24 6.32
N ALA A 35 -0.99 -2.06 6.30
CA ALA A 35 0.27 -1.71 5.64
C ALA A 35 0.11 -1.53 4.13
N TYR A 36 -0.74 -2.34 3.49
CA TYR A 36 -1.10 -2.20 2.07
C TYR A 36 -1.77 -0.85 1.80
N SER A 37 -2.79 -0.47 2.58
CA SER A 37 -3.48 0.83 2.47
C SER A 37 -2.48 1.99 2.62
N PHE A 38 -1.59 1.93 3.61
CA PHE A 38 -0.56 2.94 3.79
C PHE A 38 0.36 3.08 2.56
N LEU A 39 0.81 1.97 1.96
CA LEU A 39 1.62 2.03 0.73
C LEU A 39 0.85 2.60 -0.45
N MET A 40 -0.45 2.30 -0.57
CA MET A 40 -1.31 2.89 -1.59
C MET A 40 -1.41 4.41 -1.43
N ALA A 41 -1.59 4.91 -0.20
CA ALA A 41 -1.58 6.34 0.09
C ALA A 41 -0.26 7.02 -0.35
N LEU A 42 0.89 6.38 -0.13
CA LEU A 42 2.19 6.87 -0.60
C LEU A 42 2.27 6.92 -2.13
N ILE A 43 1.76 5.89 -2.83
CA ILE A 43 1.72 5.87 -4.29
C ILE A 43 0.87 7.02 -4.84
N TRP A 44 -0.30 7.30 -4.24
CA TRP A 44 -1.13 8.43 -4.67
C TRP A 44 -0.41 9.77 -4.54
N VAL A 45 0.33 9.97 -3.44
CA VAL A 45 1.16 11.16 -3.25
C VAL A 45 2.28 11.24 -4.29
N GLU A 46 2.95 10.12 -4.60
CA GLU A 46 3.97 10.01 -5.64
C GLU A 46 3.44 10.51 -6.99
N LEU A 47 2.26 10.01 -7.38
CA LEU A 47 1.52 10.32 -8.60
C LEU A 47 0.94 11.74 -8.64
N GLN A 48 1.27 12.59 -7.67
CA GLN A 48 0.80 13.97 -7.57
C GLN A 48 -0.72 14.08 -7.33
N SER A 49 -1.36 13.04 -6.79
CA SER A 49 -2.77 13.02 -6.37
C SER A 49 -2.86 13.00 -4.84
N VAL A 50 -2.50 14.13 -4.23
CA VAL A 50 -2.45 14.24 -2.76
C VAL A 50 -3.82 14.14 -2.11
N ASP A 51 -4.87 14.55 -2.82
CA ASP A 51 -6.27 14.44 -2.41
C ASP A 51 -6.69 12.97 -2.19
N VAL A 52 -6.42 12.11 -3.17
CA VAL A 52 -6.70 10.67 -3.09
C VAL A 52 -5.82 10.02 -2.02
N GLY A 53 -4.55 10.42 -1.92
CA GLY A 53 -3.64 9.95 -0.88
C GLY A 53 -4.13 10.25 0.53
N PHE A 54 -4.70 11.44 0.77
CA PHE A 54 -5.30 11.79 2.07
C PHE A 54 -6.56 10.98 2.36
N THR A 55 -7.42 10.74 1.35
CA THR A 55 -8.62 9.93 1.57
C THR A 55 -8.29 8.47 1.85
N GLU A 56 -7.28 7.91 1.19
CA GLU A 56 -6.82 6.54 1.45
C GLU A 56 -6.21 6.42 2.85
N ALA A 57 -5.40 7.40 3.27
CA ALA A 57 -4.77 7.39 4.59
C ALA A 57 -5.76 7.57 5.76
N ALA A 58 -6.94 8.14 5.49
CA ALA A 58 -7.97 8.38 6.51
C ALA A 58 -8.90 7.17 6.73
N VAL A 59 -8.91 6.20 5.81
CA VAL A 59 -9.80 5.02 5.81
C VAL A 59 -9.03 3.79 6.26
#